data_AF-A0A1F5EXT3-F1
#
_entry.id   AF-A0A1F5EXT3-F1
#
_cell.length_a   1.000
_cell.length_b   1.000
_cell.length_c   1.000
_cell.angle_alpha   90.00
_cell.angle_beta   90.00
_cell.angle_gamma   90.00
#
_symmetry.space_group_name_H-M   'P 1'
#
loop_
_entity.id
_entity.type
_entity.pdbx_description
1 polymer ?
#
loop_
_entity_poly.entity_id
_entity_poly.type
_entity_poly.pdbx_seq_one_letter_code
_entity_poly.pdbx_strand_id
1 'polypeptide(L)'
;MVKKIGDFVKKHGRIPIKHESVSLYSRARLAFDSWNKAINASGFEPNPVRFSKHFVANDGHPCDSLSEKIVDDWLFARKIKHEVKVKYPWNNGMSADFKVGDYWIELFGLTGQLKSYDRLMKLKLNKIKKYRLNSISLYLSDLFPQNRLVEKPGALQR
;
A
#
# COMPACT_ATOMS: atom_id res chain seq x y z
N MET A 1 7.49 -5.65 29.50
CA MET A 1 6.91 -5.64 28.14
C MET A 1 6.37 -7.00 27.76
N VAL A 2 7.19 -8.04 27.82
CA VAL A 2 6.79 -9.45 27.62
C VAL A 2 5.52 -9.80 28.42
N LYS A 3 5.47 -9.48 29.71
CA LYS A 3 4.26 -9.65 30.55
C LYS A 3 3.02 -8.99 29.97
N LYS A 4 3.13 -7.75 29.47
CA LYS A 4 1.99 -7.02 28.87
C LYS A 4 1.52 -7.65 27.55
N ILE A 5 2.44 -8.21 26.76
CA ILE A 5 2.10 -8.99 25.56
C ILE A 5 1.32 -10.23 25.98
N GLY A 6 1.82 -10.97 26.98
CA GLY A 6 1.15 -12.16 27.51
C GLY A 6 -0.24 -11.86 28.08
N ASP A 7 -0.39 -10.80 28.87
CA ASP A 7 -1.68 -10.39 29.44
C ASP A 7 -2.70 -10.03 28.34
N PHE A 8 -2.26 -9.37 27.27
CA PHE A 8 -3.11 -9.07 26.11
C PHE A 8 -3.56 -10.35 25.40
N VAL A 9 -2.62 -11.28 25.13
CA VAL A 9 -2.94 -12.53 24.45
C VAL A 9 -3.92 -13.37 25.28
N LYS A 10 -3.71 -13.46 26.60
CA LYS A 10 -4.66 -14.14 27.51
C LYS A 10 -6.06 -13.53 27.47
N LYS A 11 -6.14 -12.21 27.41
CA LYS A 11 -7.43 -11.49 27.40
C LYS A 11 -8.16 -11.55 26.05
N HIS A 12 -7.43 -11.52 24.94
CA HIS A 12 -8.00 -11.32 23.61
C HIS A 12 -7.84 -12.51 22.65
N GLY A 13 -7.08 -13.54 23.02
CA GLY A 13 -6.83 -14.71 22.19
C GLY A 13 -6.00 -14.43 20.93
N ARG A 14 -5.36 -13.27 20.81
CA ARG A 14 -4.54 -12.87 19.65
C ARG A 14 -3.40 -11.94 20.03
N ILE A 15 -2.42 -11.81 19.12
CA ILE A 15 -1.31 -10.85 19.25
C ILE A 15 -1.83 -9.41 19.09
N PRO A 16 -1.37 -8.46 19.93
CA PRO A 16 -1.71 -7.05 19.75
C PRO A 16 -1.13 -6.50 18.44
N ILE A 17 -1.91 -5.68 17.74
CA ILE A 17 -1.42 -4.95 16.55
C ILE A 17 -0.79 -3.62 16.99
N LYS A 18 0.19 -3.13 16.22
CA LYS A 18 1.06 -2.01 16.61
C LYS A 18 0.31 -0.76 17.13
N HIS A 19 -0.83 -0.44 16.53
CA HIS A 19 -1.61 0.76 16.85
C HIS A 19 -2.49 0.62 18.10
N GLU A 20 -2.74 -0.59 18.59
CA GLU A 20 -3.44 -0.80 19.87
C GLU A 20 -2.55 -0.48 21.07
N SER A 21 -1.24 -0.41 20.86
CA SER A 21 -0.28 -0.20 21.94
C SER A 21 1.01 0.45 21.44
N VAL A 22 0.91 1.68 20.95
CA VAL A 22 2.03 2.45 20.37
C VAL A 22 3.21 2.55 21.35
N SER A 23 2.94 2.80 22.63
CA SER A 23 3.98 2.88 23.67
C SER A 23 4.68 1.54 23.92
N LEU A 24 3.95 0.42 23.80
CA LEU A 24 4.49 -0.92 23.89
C LEU A 24 5.36 -1.26 22.68
N TYR A 25 4.92 -0.86 21.49
CA TYR A 25 5.67 -1.02 20.24
C TYR A 25 7.01 -0.28 20.25
N SER A 26 7.03 0.98 20.70
CA SER A 26 8.28 1.75 20.80
C SER A 26 9.28 1.11 21.76
N ARG A 27 8.81 0.65 22.92
CA ARG A 27 9.65 -0.09 23.89
C ARG A 27 10.15 -1.42 23.34
N ALA A 28 9.35 -2.10 22.52
CA ALA A 28 9.74 -3.35 21.87
C ALA A 28 10.88 -3.16 20.89
N ARG A 29 10.84 -2.10 20.09
CA ARG A 29 11.94 -1.75 19.19
C ARG A 29 13.23 -1.45 19.92
N LEU A 30 13.15 -0.70 21.04
CA LEU A 30 14.34 -0.35 21.81
C LEU A 30 15.01 -1.56 22.47
N ALA A 31 14.22 -2.52 22.94
CA ALA A 31 14.76 -3.66 23.70
C ALA A 31 15.03 -4.93 22.86
N PHE A 32 14.37 -5.09 21.70
CA PHE A 32 14.42 -6.32 20.90
C PHE A 32 14.64 -6.05 19.41
N ASP A 33 15.00 -4.83 18.99
CA ASP A 33 15.08 -4.32 17.60
C ASP A 33 13.76 -4.27 16.83
N SER A 34 12.89 -5.27 17.00
CA SER A 34 11.64 -5.38 16.25
C SER A 34 10.49 -5.92 17.10
N TRP A 35 9.27 -5.59 16.67
CA TRP A 35 8.06 -6.10 17.29
C TRP A 35 7.98 -7.63 17.24
N ASN A 36 8.32 -8.24 16.11
CA ASN A 36 8.27 -9.69 15.95
C ASN A 36 9.28 -10.39 16.87
N LYS A 37 10.49 -9.83 17.02
CA LYS A 37 11.48 -10.34 18.00
C LYS A 37 10.94 -10.26 19.43
N ALA A 38 10.25 -9.17 19.79
CA ALA A 38 9.61 -9.05 21.10
C ALA A 38 8.45 -10.04 21.32
N ILE A 39 7.65 -10.32 20.28
CA ILE A 39 6.59 -11.34 20.34
C ILE A 39 7.18 -12.74 20.51
N ASN A 40 8.22 -13.09 19.74
CA ASN A 40 8.96 -14.34 19.89
C ASN A 40 9.54 -14.51 21.29
N ALA A 41 10.19 -13.46 21.82
CA ALA A 41 10.73 -13.45 23.18
C ALA A 41 9.65 -13.52 24.27
N SER A 42 8.39 -13.28 23.91
CA SER A 42 7.24 -13.44 24.80
C SER A 42 6.63 -14.84 24.75
N GLY A 43 7.18 -15.75 23.93
CA GLY A 43 6.70 -17.13 23.78
C GLY A 43 5.51 -17.28 22.85
N PHE A 44 5.26 -16.32 21.95
CA PHE A 44 4.16 -16.40 20.99
C PHE A 44 4.65 -16.26 19.55
N GLU A 45 3.84 -16.75 18.60
CA GLU A 45 4.08 -16.55 17.17
C GLU A 45 3.61 -15.16 16.71
N PRO A 46 4.43 -14.38 15.96
CA PRO A 46 4.04 -13.09 15.44
C PRO A 46 2.91 -13.19 14.41
N ASN A 47 2.13 -12.12 14.29
CA ASN A 47 1.16 -12.02 13.19
C ASN A 47 1.88 -12.15 11.84
N PRO A 48 1.32 -12.90 10.88
CA PRO A 48 1.91 -13.07 9.56
C PRO A 48 2.10 -11.71 8.89
N VAL A 49 3.26 -11.50 8.27
CA VAL A 49 3.54 -10.29 7.50
C VAL A 49 2.68 -10.33 6.24
N ARG A 50 1.58 -9.58 6.25
CA ARG A 50 0.78 -9.36 5.04
C ARG A 50 1.62 -8.48 4.11
N PHE A 51 1.80 -8.91 2.86
CA PHE A 51 2.54 -8.19 1.80
C PHE A 51 4.08 -8.15 1.95
N SER A 52 4.72 -9.28 2.27
CA SER A 52 6.19 -9.38 2.37
C SER A 52 6.94 -9.44 1.03
N LYS A 53 6.23 -9.54 -0.10
CA LYS A 53 6.84 -9.65 -1.42
C LYS A 53 7.01 -8.26 -2.03
N HIS A 54 8.26 -7.82 -2.12
CA HIS A 54 8.63 -6.71 -2.99
C HIS A 54 8.86 -7.25 -4.40
N PHE A 55 8.34 -6.54 -5.39
CA PHE A 55 8.56 -6.82 -6.80
C PHE A 55 9.46 -5.74 -7.39
N VAL A 56 10.18 -6.09 -8.45
CA VAL A 56 10.95 -5.15 -9.25
C VAL A 56 10.41 -5.22 -10.66
N ALA A 57 10.00 -4.08 -11.21
CA ALA A 57 9.52 -3.98 -12.58
C ALA A 57 10.66 -4.09 -13.60
N ASN A 58 10.32 -4.26 -14.87
CA ASN A 58 11.30 -4.52 -15.93
C ASN A 58 12.24 -3.34 -16.19
N ASP A 59 11.87 -2.12 -15.81
CA ASP A 59 12.71 -0.92 -15.89
C ASP A 59 13.46 -0.61 -14.58
N GLY A 60 13.31 -1.46 -13.57
CA GLY A 60 13.98 -1.37 -12.28
C GLY A 60 13.18 -0.68 -11.17
N HIS A 61 11.95 -0.22 -11.42
CA HIS A 61 11.14 0.38 -10.36
C HIS A 61 10.78 -0.63 -9.26
N PRO A 62 10.87 -0.25 -7.96
CA PRO A 62 10.39 -1.07 -6.86
C PRO A 62 8.86 -0.99 -6.75
N CYS A 63 8.22 -2.14 -6.56
CA CYS A 63 6.77 -2.27 -6.45
C CYS A 63 6.39 -2.99 -5.14
N ASP A 64 5.41 -2.45 -4.44
CA ASP A 64 4.87 -2.99 -3.18
C ASP A 64 3.82 -4.09 -3.41
N SER A 65 3.38 -4.26 -4.67
CA SER A 65 2.41 -5.26 -5.07
C SER A 65 2.66 -5.80 -6.49
N LEU A 66 2.10 -6.98 -6.77
CA LEU A 66 2.12 -7.56 -8.12
C LEU A 66 1.35 -6.66 -9.11
N SER A 67 0.24 -6.05 -8.68
CA SER A 67 -0.54 -5.14 -9.51
C SER A 67 0.25 -3.91 -9.94
N GLU A 68 1.06 -3.35 -9.04
CA GLU A 68 2.00 -2.28 -9.38
C GLU A 68 2.99 -2.73 -10.44
N LYS A 69 3.63 -3.90 -10.26
CA LYS A 69 4.56 -4.45 -11.26
C LYS A 69 3.92 -4.64 -12.63
N ILE A 70 2.69 -5.16 -12.69
CA ILE A 70 1.97 -5.40 -13.94
C ILE A 70 1.69 -4.08 -14.69
N VAL A 71 1.27 -3.04 -13.97
CA VAL A 71 1.00 -1.73 -14.58
C VAL A 71 2.29 -1.07 -15.05
N ASP A 72 3.34 -1.13 -14.24
CA ASP A 72 4.66 -0.61 -14.56
C ASP A 72 5.24 -1.27 -15.83
N ASP A 73 5.32 -2.61 -15.83
CA ASP A 73 5.80 -3.37 -16.99
C ASP A 73 4.99 -3.06 -18.26
N TRP A 74 3.68 -2.86 -18.11
CA TRP A 74 2.78 -2.54 -19.21
C TRP A 74 3.06 -1.14 -19.79
N LEU A 75 3.31 -0.14 -18.93
CA LEU A 75 3.70 1.21 -19.30
C LEU A 75 5.07 1.20 -20.00
N PHE A 76 6.03 0.49 -19.40
CA PHE A 76 7.38 0.36 -19.92
C PHE A 76 7.41 -0.31 -21.30
N ALA A 77 6.67 -1.42 -21.48
CA ALA A 77 6.59 -2.14 -22.76
C ALA A 77 6.04 -1.27 -23.90
N ARG A 78 5.22 -0.26 -23.58
CA ARG A 78 4.68 0.73 -24.54
C ARG A 78 5.54 1.98 -24.68
N LYS A 79 6.69 2.03 -23.99
CA LYS A 79 7.57 3.20 -23.95
C LYS A 79 6.87 4.45 -23.42
N ILE A 80 5.85 4.27 -22.58
CA ILE A 80 5.15 5.36 -21.90
C ILE A 80 6.00 5.77 -20.70
N LYS A 81 6.59 6.96 -20.76
CA LYS A 81 7.38 7.51 -19.66
C LYS A 81 6.48 7.74 -18.45
N HIS A 82 6.86 7.15 -17.32
CA HIS A 82 6.09 7.21 -16.08
C HIS A 82 7.02 7.39 -14.88
N GLU A 83 6.47 7.92 -13.80
CA GLU A 83 7.14 8.10 -12.51
C GLU A 83 6.40 7.28 -11.44
N VAL A 84 7.10 6.68 -10.47
CA VAL A 84 6.51 5.88 -9.39
C VAL A 84 6.46 6.63 -8.05
N LYS A 85 5.45 6.32 -7.22
CA LYS A 85 5.30 6.83 -5.84
C LYS A 85 5.38 8.37 -5.71
N VAL A 86 4.85 9.09 -6.70
CA VAL A 86 4.95 10.56 -6.79
C VAL A 86 4.10 11.25 -5.73
N LYS A 87 4.70 12.17 -4.97
CA LYS A 87 4.00 12.94 -3.93
C LYS A 87 2.99 13.91 -4.52
N TYR A 88 1.82 13.99 -3.88
CA TYR A 88 0.80 14.94 -4.29
C TYR A 88 1.15 16.39 -3.91
N PRO A 89 0.60 17.39 -4.63
CA PRO A 89 0.90 18.81 -4.39
C PRO A 89 0.46 19.36 -3.03
N TRP A 90 -0.37 18.63 -2.28
CA TRP A 90 -0.93 19.10 -1.00
C TRP A 90 -0.12 18.69 0.23
N ASN A 91 1.13 18.23 0.03
CA ASN A 91 2.18 18.12 1.07
C ASN A 91 1.77 17.44 2.39
N ASN A 92 0.98 16.36 2.33
CA ASN A 92 0.58 15.58 3.52
C ASN A 92 1.22 14.18 3.58
N GLY A 93 2.27 13.95 2.79
CA GLY A 93 2.95 12.67 2.68
C GLY A 93 2.27 11.64 1.77
N MET A 94 1.04 11.88 1.28
CA MET A 94 0.39 10.99 0.31
C MET A 94 1.07 11.05 -1.05
N SER A 95 1.11 9.91 -1.73
CA SER A 95 1.62 9.75 -3.09
C SER A 95 0.61 9.00 -3.96
N ALA A 96 0.62 9.27 -5.26
CA ALA A 96 0.04 8.39 -6.26
C ALA A 96 0.97 7.21 -6.53
N ASP A 97 0.43 6.11 -7.03
CA ASP A 97 1.24 4.94 -7.37
C ASP A 97 2.08 5.23 -8.62
N PHE A 98 1.47 5.87 -9.63
CA PHE A 98 2.17 6.35 -10.83
C PHE A 98 1.76 7.76 -11.21
N LYS A 99 2.62 8.42 -11.99
CA LYS A 99 2.31 9.65 -12.71
C LYS A 99 2.79 9.54 -14.15
N VAL A 100 1.92 9.89 -15.10
CA VAL A 100 2.20 9.88 -16.54
C VAL A 100 1.77 11.22 -17.13
N GLY A 101 2.73 12.08 -17.44
CA GLY A 101 2.44 13.48 -17.79
C GLY A 101 1.63 14.16 -16.69
N ASP A 102 0.44 14.66 -17.03
CA ASP A 102 -0.47 15.31 -16.08
C ASP A 102 -1.42 14.35 -15.35
N TYR A 103 -1.37 13.05 -15.67
CA TYR A 103 -2.27 12.05 -15.10
C TYR A 103 -1.66 11.37 -13.87
N TRP A 104 -2.42 11.36 -12.79
CA TRP A 104 -2.11 10.70 -11.52
C TRP A 104 -2.84 9.36 -11.46
N ILE A 105 -2.12 8.26 -11.40
CA ILE A 105 -2.69 6.91 -11.46
C ILE A 105 -2.64 6.26 -10.08
N GLU A 106 -3.78 5.71 -9.66
CA GLU A 106 -3.98 5.05 -8.37
C GLU A 106 -4.39 3.60 -8.58
N LEU A 107 -3.78 2.67 -7.84
CA LEU A 107 -4.13 1.25 -7.83
C LEU A 107 -4.89 0.89 -6.56
N PHE A 108 -6.21 0.74 -6.69
CA PHE A 108 -7.08 0.35 -5.59
C PHE A 108 -7.26 -1.17 -5.52
N GLY A 109 -6.23 -1.86 -5.04
CA GLY A 109 -6.18 -3.32 -4.96
C GLY A 109 -7.01 -3.97 -3.84
N LEU A 110 -7.47 -3.20 -2.85
CA LEU A 110 -8.19 -3.72 -1.67
C LEU A 110 -9.60 -3.12 -1.51
N THR A 111 -10.15 -2.53 -2.57
CA THR A 111 -11.49 -1.92 -2.53
C THR A 111 -12.54 -2.92 -2.08
N GLY A 112 -13.35 -2.54 -1.09
CA GLY A 112 -14.43 -3.36 -0.55
C GLY A 112 -13.97 -4.46 0.41
N GLN A 113 -12.66 -4.68 0.58
CA GLN A 113 -12.13 -5.70 1.49
C GLN A 113 -12.01 -5.20 2.92
N LEU A 114 -11.73 -3.90 3.11
CA LEU A 114 -11.50 -3.28 4.43
C LEU A 114 -12.11 -1.88 4.50
N LYS A 115 -13.05 -1.67 5.43
CA LYS A 115 -13.70 -0.36 5.64
C LYS A 115 -12.72 0.79 5.86
N SER A 116 -11.62 0.54 6.57
CA SER A 116 -10.57 1.54 6.82
C SER A 116 -9.81 1.92 5.54
N TYR A 117 -9.53 0.95 4.68
CA TYR A 117 -8.91 1.17 3.36
C TYR A 117 -9.84 2.01 2.47
N ASP A 118 -11.11 1.63 2.36
CA ASP A 118 -12.09 2.36 1.55
C ASP A 118 -12.27 3.80 2.02
N ARG A 119 -12.19 4.05 3.33
CA ARG A 119 -12.21 5.40 3.89
C ARG A 119 -11.02 6.23 3.42
N LEU A 120 -9.81 5.66 3.43
CA LEU A 120 -8.60 6.36 2.96
C LEU A 120 -8.66 6.63 1.46
N MET A 121 -9.12 5.65 0.67
CA MET A 121 -9.38 5.81 -0.76
C MET A 121 -10.33 6.99 -1.04
N LYS A 122 -11.48 7.05 -0.35
CA LYS A 122 -12.43 8.17 -0.49
C LYS A 122 -11.83 9.52 -0.14
N LEU A 123 -11.03 9.60 0.94
CA LEU A 123 -10.34 10.84 1.31
C LEU A 123 -9.38 11.30 0.21
N LYS A 124 -8.66 10.36 -0.41
CA LYS A 124 -7.74 10.61 -1.53
C LYS A 124 -8.48 11.15 -2.75
N LEU A 125 -9.55 10.48 -3.18
CA LEU A 125 -10.38 10.90 -4.31
C LEU A 125 -11.00 12.29 -4.09
N ASN A 126 -11.46 12.60 -2.87
CA ASN A 126 -11.98 13.92 -2.53
C ASN A 126 -10.91 15.01 -2.64
N LYS A 127 -9.66 14.72 -2.23
CA LYS A 127 -8.54 15.65 -2.38
C LYS A 127 -8.17 15.83 -3.84
N ILE A 128 -8.05 14.77 -4.63
CA ILE A 128 -7.80 14.83 -6.07
C ILE A 128 -8.82 15.75 -6.76
N LYS A 129 -10.12 15.57 -6.45
CA LYS A 129 -11.19 16.43 -6.97
C LYS A 129 -11.02 17.89 -6.54
N LYS A 130 -10.72 18.15 -5.26
CA LYS A 130 -10.49 19.51 -4.73
C LYS A 130 -9.34 20.22 -5.44
N TYR A 131 -8.27 19.50 -5.77
CA TYR A 131 -7.09 20.02 -6.47
C TYR A 131 -7.20 19.95 -7.99
N ARG A 132 -8.34 19.48 -8.54
CA ARG A 132 -8.60 19.37 -9.98
C ARG A 132 -7.51 18.62 -10.74
N LEU A 133 -6.97 17.57 -10.14
CA LEU A 133 -5.96 16.74 -10.79
C LEU A 133 -6.61 15.76 -11.77
N ASN A 134 -6.00 15.57 -12.92
CA ASN A 134 -6.38 14.49 -13.84
C ASN A 134 -5.95 13.17 -13.22
N SER A 135 -6.91 12.33 -12.81
CA SER A 135 -6.58 11.06 -12.16
C SER A 135 -7.22 9.87 -12.84
N ILE A 136 -6.51 8.75 -12.87
CA ILE A 136 -7.00 7.47 -13.36
C ILE A 136 -7.01 6.49 -12.18
N SER A 137 -8.19 6.00 -11.82
CA SER A 137 -8.33 4.94 -10.81
C SER A 137 -8.32 3.59 -11.51
N LEU A 138 -7.36 2.75 -11.13
CA LEU A 138 -7.23 1.38 -11.56
C LEU A 138 -7.62 0.43 -10.42
N TYR A 139 -8.33 -0.62 -10.77
CA TYR A 139 -8.77 -1.67 -9.87
C TYR A 139 -8.26 -3.02 -10.36
N LEU A 140 -8.33 -4.06 -9.51
CA LEU A 140 -7.93 -5.41 -9.93
C LEU A 140 -8.72 -5.92 -11.13
N SER A 141 -9.98 -5.50 -11.28
CA SER A 141 -10.83 -5.81 -12.45
C SER A 141 -10.34 -5.21 -13.77
N ASP A 142 -9.49 -4.19 -13.71
CA ASP A 142 -8.85 -3.59 -14.88
C ASP A 142 -7.60 -4.38 -15.31
N LEU A 143 -7.06 -5.21 -14.43
CA LEU A 143 -5.88 -6.04 -14.67
C LEU A 143 -6.25 -7.51 -14.93
N PHE A 144 -7.31 -7.99 -14.30
CA PHE A 144 -7.71 -9.39 -14.27
C PHE A 144 -9.22 -9.59 -14.55
N PRO A 145 -9.61 -10.75 -15.13
CA PRO A 145 -8.73 -11.80 -15.65
C PRO A 145 -8.02 -11.39 -16.95
N GLN A 146 -8.59 -10.44 -17.68
CA GLN A 146 -8.01 -9.84 -18.86
C GLN A 146 -7.52 -8.43 -18.53
N ASN A 147 -6.32 -8.09 -18.99
CA ASN A 147 -5.78 -6.74 -18.87
C ASN A 147 -6.53 -5.78 -19.81
N ARG A 148 -7.18 -4.77 -19.21
CA ARG A 148 -8.01 -3.75 -19.87
C ARG A 148 -7.44 -2.34 -19.72
N LEU A 149 -6.14 -2.21 -19.45
CA LEU A 149 -5.49 -0.90 -19.31
C LEU A 149 -5.63 -0.03 -20.57
N VAL A 150 -5.68 -0.64 -21.76
CA VAL A 150 -5.90 0.06 -23.03
C VAL A 150 -7.25 0.77 -23.11
N GLU A 151 -8.25 0.27 -22.39
CA GLU A 151 -9.62 0.81 -22.40
C GLU A 151 -9.73 2.06 -21.52
N LYS A 152 -8.73 2.31 -20.66
CA LYS A 152 -8.73 3.47 -19.77
C LYS A 152 -8.34 4.72 -20.54
N PRO A 153 -9.13 5.81 -20.44
CA PRO A 153 -8.85 7.04 -21.18
C PRO A 153 -7.59 7.75 -20.66
N GLY A 154 -7.06 8.67 -21.47
CA GLY A 154 -6.00 9.59 -21.06
C GLY A 154 -4.60 9.05 -21.32
N ALA A 155 -3.73 9.09 -20.32
CA ALA A 155 -2.32 8.70 -20.44
C ALA A 155 -2.08 7.25 -20.89
N LEU A 156 -3.06 6.36 -20.72
CA LEU A 156 -2.95 4.93 -21.05
C LEU A 156 -3.32 4.59 -22.50
N GLN A 157 -3.69 5.57 -23.33
CA GLN A 157 -3.98 5.35 -24.77
C GLN A 157 -2.87 5.88 -25.69
N ARG A 158 -1.75 6.30 -25.12
CA ARG A 158 -0.63 6.92 -25.84
C ARG A 158 0.37 5.89 -26.36
#